data_AF-A0AAN7YY63-F1
#
_entry.id   AF-A0AAN7YY63-F1
#
_cell.length_a   1.000
_cell.length_b   1.000
_cell.length_c   1.000
_cell.angle_alpha   90.00
_cell.angle_beta   90.00
_cell.angle_gamma   90.00
#
_symmetry.space_group_name_H-M   'P 1'
#
loop_
_entity.id
_entity.type
_entity.pdbx_description
1 polymer ?
#
loop_
_entity_poly.entity_id
_entity_poly.type
_entity_poly.pdbx_seq_one_letter_code
_entity_poly.pdbx_strand_id
1 'polypeptide(L)'
;MSGVVNMFLGGHEGTYGDRSNNHDLLVDDDDGTDEDLSDICQELLLKKELTEGRVKSFDDYGALPRYFQDWEESWKKTAGKDGNILHRLLLSCQKEDINRIRHLKDAVVFIVKSYPPLLWANQTKDNHDSPLWLAVKQKEAAMVTAFMQGLKEARQSRLPQLESLLRKPVDPEGRCMLQWAIDKNLEEDAIQAMLVHASDDGLSVQDINGRTPLHAALTYWDCTNDRVQTIQQMIARANNALCITDNLGRSIYAHHLWTQQQWLEGRRLIEEKGKQEEKIVLPEGQSVKDTSIIGPKSTLKTAIGQSPMGSDLKKPKDPQASKQQDDIAEAPKRILANQIDGVYSGNKDPGSYKVEKSSRPNQGSRRDAAPAPSPITTRTPTFDMQDQPNRSIPSRTERDELKKAEQETKARGRGQRGEEKKARAEERARKRKDEQERLKAREAEKRKPEILEANSQLVRLEIKLRCMRMLSPKETARILYGRNLKGEPLADRGEEVGYCTHDDLPFGYRPSDLL
;
A
#
# COMPACT_ATOMS: atom_id res chain seq x y z
N MET A 1 63.29 -18.96 -31.19
CA MET A 1 63.68 -18.95 -32.62
C MET A 1 62.45 -18.59 -33.43
N SER A 2 62.57 -17.57 -34.29
CA SER A 2 61.57 -17.02 -35.23
C SER A 2 60.27 -16.49 -34.58
N GLY A 3 59.96 -15.20 -34.55
CA GLY A 3 60.26 -14.12 -35.49
C GLY A 3 59.06 -13.97 -36.44
N VAL A 4 58.36 -12.84 -36.37
CA VAL A 4 57.97 -11.98 -37.50
C VAL A 4 57.34 -10.71 -36.92
N VAL A 5 57.96 -9.61 -37.30
CA VAL A 5 57.60 -8.21 -37.12
C VAL A 5 56.54 -7.86 -38.15
N ASN A 6 55.55 -7.04 -37.78
CA ASN A 6 55.03 -6.07 -38.75
C ASN A 6 54.60 -4.78 -38.05
N MET A 7 55.30 -3.71 -38.43
CA MET A 7 54.98 -2.32 -38.19
C MET A 7 53.83 -1.89 -39.11
N PHE A 8 52.95 -1.00 -38.66
CA PHE A 8 52.45 0.07 -39.53
C PHE A 8 52.08 1.31 -38.71
N LEU A 9 52.61 2.44 -39.20
CA LEU A 9 52.49 3.82 -38.72
C LEU A 9 51.29 4.54 -39.35
N GLY A 10 50.88 5.64 -38.71
CA GLY A 10 50.05 6.72 -39.29
C GLY A 10 48.72 6.87 -38.57
N GLY A 11 48.37 7.97 -37.88
CA GLY A 11 48.78 9.36 -38.06
C GLY A 11 47.71 10.10 -38.87
N HIS A 12 46.76 10.76 -38.20
CA HIS A 12 46.14 11.98 -38.71
C HIS A 12 45.39 12.73 -37.59
N GLU A 13 45.97 13.84 -37.16
CA GLU A 13 45.24 14.97 -36.60
C GLU A 13 44.47 15.67 -37.73
N GLY A 14 43.26 16.13 -37.41
CA GLY A 14 42.39 16.86 -38.33
C GLY A 14 41.29 17.58 -37.55
N THR A 15 41.50 18.88 -37.36
CA THR A 15 40.61 19.88 -36.80
C THR A 15 39.44 20.22 -37.75
N TYR A 16 38.50 21.02 -37.23
CA TYR A 16 37.41 21.78 -37.89
C TYR A 16 36.02 21.14 -37.96
N GLY A 17 35.02 21.92 -37.51
CA GLY A 17 33.65 21.73 -37.98
C GLY A 17 32.52 22.21 -37.08
N ASP A 18 32.58 23.45 -36.61
CA ASP A 18 31.38 24.19 -36.20
C ASP A 18 30.40 24.24 -37.38
N ARG A 19 29.20 23.68 -37.20
CA ARG A 19 28.04 23.90 -38.06
C ARG A 19 26.76 23.75 -37.25
N SER A 20 26.31 24.89 -36.76
CA SER A 20 24.89 25.22 -36.61
C SER A 20 24.09 24.74 -37.82
N ASN A 21 22.99 24.03 -37.56
CA ASN A 21 21.87 24.03 -38.48
C ASN A 21 20.56 23.94 -37.70
N ASN A 22 19.86 25.06 -37.72
CA ASN A 22 18.49 25.22 -37.30
C ASN A 22 17.62 24.18 -38.00
N HIS A 23 16.88 23.40 -37.21
CA HIS A 23 15.65 22.79 -37.69
C HIS A 23 14.57 23.16 -36.67
N ASP A 24 13.95 24.32 -36.91
CA ASP A 24 12.61 24.65 -36.44
C ASP A 24 11.66 23.60 -37.03
N LEU A 25 11.54 22.46 -36.35
CA LEU A 25 10.40 21.59 -36.48
C LEU A 25 9.38 22.13 -35.50
N LEU A 26 8.46 22.93 -36.06
CA LEU A 26 7.13 23.16 -35.51
C LEU A 26 6.50 21.78 -35.28
N VAL A 27 6.69 21.26 -34.07
CA VAL A 27 5.88 20.17 -33.56
C VAL A 27 4.55 20.84 -33.26
N ASP A 28 3.58 20.59 -34.14
CA ASP A 28 2.17 20.84 -33.83
C ASP A 28 1.89 20.10 -32.53
N ASP A 29 1.88 20.85 -31.43
CA ASP A 29 1.33 20.46 -30.14
C ASP A 29 -0.18 20.25 -30.38
N ASP A 30 -0.52 19.09 -30.95
CA ASP A 30 -1.86 18.52 -30.93
C ASP A 30 -2.15 18.19 -29.47
N ASP A 31 -2.61 19.21 -28.76
CA ASP A 31 -3.07 19.23 -27.38
C ASP A 31 -4.40 18.49 -27.22
N GLY A 32 -4.55 17.38 -27.96
CA GLY A 32 -5.66 16.45 -27.93
C GLY A 32 -6.24 16.39 -26.52
N THR A 33 -7.39 17.04 -26.39
CA THR A 33 -8.01 17.45 -25.14
C THR A 33 -8.26 16.24 -24.26
N ASP A 34 -7.42 16.05 -23.24
CA ASP A 34 -7.59 15.00 -22.21
C ASP A 34 -8.91 15.16 -21.42
N GLU A 35 -9.61 16.29 -21.58
CA GLU A 35 -10.91 16.58 -20.93
C GLU A 35 -11.99 15.55 -21.28
N ASP A 36 -12.03 15.04 -22.52
CA ASP A 36 -13.06 14.09 -22.97
C ASP A 36 -13.02 12.75 -22.22
N LEU A 37 -11.85 12.31 -21.78
CA LEU A 37 -11.72 11.02 -21.09
C LEU A 37 -12.07 11.14 -19.60
N SER A 38 -11.77 12.29 -18.97
CA SER A 38 -12.21 12.57 -17.59
C SER A 38 -13.73 12.54 -17.52
N ASP A 39 -14.37 13.20 -18.48
CA ASP A 39 -15.82 13.18 -18.65
C ASP A 39 -16.34 11.78 -18.89
N ILE A 40 -15.69 10.93 -19.70
CA ILE A 40 -16.10 9.53 -19.86
C ILE A 40 -16.02 8.73 -18.57
N CYS A 41 -15.01 8.93 -17.71
CA CYS A 41 -14.95 8.22 -16.43
C CYS A 41 -15.94 8.77 -15.42
N GLN A 42 -16.10 10.09 -15.34
CA GLN A 42 -17.17 10.70 -14.59
C GLN A 42 -18.52 10.22 -15.12
N GLU A 43 -18.71 10.05 -16.42
CA GLU A 43 -19.89 9.54 -17.07
C GLU A 43 -20.11 8.04 -16.79
N LEU A 44 -19.08 7.19 -16.83
CA LEU A 44 -19.14 5.78 -16.39
C LEU A 44 -19.56 5.68 -14.90
N LEU A 45 -19.19 6.67 -14.09
CA LEU A 45 -19.45 6.73 -12.65
C LEU A 45 -20.74 7.50 -12.28
N LEU A 46 -21.18 8.46 -13.11
CA LEU A 46 -22.30 9.42 -12.90
C LEU A 46 -23.49 9.19 -13.85
N LYS A 47 -23.36 8.50 -15.00
CA LYS A 47 -24.53 7.95 -15.76
C LYS A 47 -25.24 6.81 -15.02
N LYS A 48 -25.02 6.73 -13.71
CA LYS A 48 -26.04 6.29 -12.76
C LYS A 48 -27.29 7.18 -12.78
N GLU A 49 -27.24 8.43 -13.30
CA GLU A 49 -28.32 9.40 -13.04
C GLU A 49 -29.22 9.91 -14.18
N LEU A 50 -28.91 9.88 -15.50
CA LEU A 50 -29.71 10.78 -16.37
C LEU A 50 -30.22 10.39 -17.76
N THR A 51 -29.83 9.30 -18.42
CA THR A 51 -30.30 9.15 -19.81
C THR A 51 -31.68 8.48 -20.00
N GLU A 52 -32.25 7.76 -19.02
CA GLU A 52 -33.56 7.09 -19.22
C GLU A 52 -34.48 6.97 -18.00
N GLY A 53 -34.21 7.65 -16.88
CA GLY A 53 -35.07 7.58 -15.68
C GLY A 53 -35.14 6.19 -15.00
N ARG A 54 -34.39 5.20 -15.49
CA ARG A 54 -34.11 3.95 -14.77
C ARG A 54 -32.65 3.96 -14.36
N VAL A 55 -32.40 4.24 -13.08
CA VAL A 55 -31.13 3.89 -12.46
C VAL A 55 -31.01 2.37 -12.58
N LYS A 56 -30.22 1.87 -13.53
CA LYS A 56 -29.81 0.47 -13.51
C LYS A 56 -28.96 0.33 -12.25
N SER A 57 -29.57 -0.14 -11.17
CA SER A 57 -28.81 -0.42 -9.98
C SER A 57 -27.73 -1.45 -10.35
N PHE A 58 -26.49 -1.19 -9.95
CA PHE A 58 -25.42 -2.18 -10.00
C PHE A 58 -25.66 -3.35 -9.03
N ASP A 59 -26.78 -3.34 -8.31
CA ASP A 59 -27.30 -4.50 -7.57
C ASP A 59 -27.78 -5.62 -8.50
N ASP A 60 -28.13 -5.32 -9.75
CA ASP A 60 -28.40 -6.36 -10.75
C ASP A 60 -27.08 -6.95 -11.25
N TYR A 61 -26.69 -8.07 -10.63
CA TYR A 61 -25.49 -8.86 -10.96
C TYR A 61 -25.35 -9.17 -12.47
N GLY A 62 -26.46 -9.25 -13.22
CA GLY A 62 -26.43 -9.52 -14.66
C GLY A 62 -26.23 -8.27 -15.54
N ALA A 63 -26.48 -7.07 -15.00
CA ALA A 63 -26.39 -5.82 -15.75
C ALA A 63 -24.94 -5.34 -15.90
N LEU A 64 -24.10 -5.58 -14.88
CA LEU A 64 -22.71 -5.13 -14.84
C LEU A 64 -21.85 -5.75 -15.96
N PRO A 65 -21.84 -7.08 -16.19
CA PRO A 65 -21.05 -7.67 -17.28
C PRO A 65 -21.49 -7.18 -18.67
N ARG A 66 -22.81 -7.05 -18.88
CA ARG A 66 -23.36 -6.54 -20.15
C ARG A 66 -22.93 -5.11 -20.41
N TYR A 67 -23.00 -4.26 -19.37
CA TYR A 67 -22.51 -2.89 -19.46
C TYR A 67 -21.03 -2.83 -19.84
N PHE A 68 -20.16 -3.61 -19.18
CA PHE A 68 -18.74 -3.60 -19.56
C PHE A 68 -18.48 -4.18 -20.95
N GLN A 69 -19.26 -5.17 -21.36
CA GLN A 69 -19.18 -5.74 -22.72
C GLN A 69 -19.59 -4.72 -23.79
N ASP A 70 -20.65 -3.94 -23.55
CA ASP A 70 -21.07 -2.88 -24.47
C ASP A 70 -19.98 -1.80 -24.63
N TRP A 71 -19.17 -1.62 -23.59
CA TRP A 71 -18.10 -0.64 -23.59
C TRP A 71 -16.75 -1.21 -24.05
N GLU A 72 -16.64 -2.51 -24.38
CA GLU A 72 -15.41 -3.30 -24.69
C GLU A 72 -14.32 -2.57 -25.48
N GLU A 73 -14.73 -1.80 -26.47
CA GLU A 73 -13.83 -1.05 -27.33
C GLU A 73 -13.27 0.23 -26.69
N SER A 74 -14.02 0.86 -25.78
CA SER A 74 -13.69 2.15 -25.18
C SER A 74 -12.51 2.04 -24.21
N TRP A 75 -12.60 1.20 -23.17
CA TRP A 75 -11.50 0.84 -22.27
C TRP A 75 -10.21 0.38 -22.95
N LYS A 76 -10.24 -0.32 -24.09
CA LYS A 76 -9.01 -0.63 -24.85
C LYS A 76 -8.29 0.63 -25.32
N LYS A 77 -9.04 1.68 -25.61
CA LYS A 77 -8.54 2.98 -26.09
C LYS A 77 -8.21 3.96 -24.95
N THR A 78 -8.55 3.66 -23.69
CA THR A 78 -8.37 4.58 -22.54
C THR A 78 -6.93 4.85 -22.10
N ALA A 79 -5.92 4.72 -22.96
CA ALA A 79 -4.54 5.07 -22.62
C ALA A 79 -4.34 6.60 -22.60
N GLY A 80 -4.82 7.27 -21.55
CA GLY A 80 -4.62 8.71 -21.31
C GLY A 80 -3.43 9.01 -20.39
N LYS A 81 -3.22 10.29 -20.06
CA LYS A 81 -2.16 10.73 -19.11
C LYS A 81 -2.25 10.01 -17.76
N ASP A 82 -3.46 9.85 -17.24
CA ASP A 82 -3.76 9.18 -15.96
C ASP A 82 -3.71 7.64 -16.03
N GLY A 83 -3.22 7.08 -17.13
CA GLY A 83 -3.25 5.65 -17.39
C GLY A 83 -4.60 5.15 -17.88
N ASN A 84 -4.76 3.83 -17.87
CA ASN A 84 -5.95 3.14 -18.36
C ASN A 84 -7.14 3.19 -17.38
N ILE A 85 -8.27 2.61 -17.81
CA ILE A 85 -9.49 2.51 -16.99
C ILE A 85 -9.24 1.97 -15.57
N LEU A 86 -8.33 1.00 -15.37
CA LEU A 86 -8.07 0.44 -14.04
C LEU A 86 -7.40 1.45 -13.10
N HIS A 87 -6.51 2.30 -13.61
CA HIS A 87 -5.95 3.41 -12.83
C HIS A 87 -7.04 4.38 -12.39
N ARG A 88 -7.92 4.75 -13.33
CA ARG A 88 -8.99 5.71 -13.06
C ARG A 88 -10.00 5.16 -12.06
N LEU A 89 -10.34 3.87 -12.16
CA LEU A 89 -11.20 3.19 -11.18
C LEU A 89 -10.56 3.22 -9.78
N LEU A 90 -9.25 2.98 -9.67
CA LEU A 90 -8.51 3.10 -8.41
C LEU A 90 -8.50 4.53 -7.87
N LEU A 91 -8.16 5.52 -8.71
CA LEU A 91 -8.12 6.94 -8.32
C LEU A 91 -9.51 7.47 -7.92
N SER A 92 -10.57 6.88 -8.47
CA SER A 92 -11.96 7.22 -8.12
C SER A 92 -12.44 6.59 -6.81
N CYS A 93 -11.71 5.61 -6.26
CA CYS A 93 -11.98 5.02 -4.95
C CYS A 93 -11.47 5.94 -3.85
N GLN A 94 -12.27 6.94 -3.49
CA GLN A 94 -12.03 7.65 -2.23
C GLN A 94 -12.37 6.73 -1.05
N LYS A 95 -11.59 6.80 0.03
CA LYS A 95 -11.62 5.91 1.21
C LYS A 95 -12.98 5.79 1.92
N GLU A 96 -13.95 6.63 1.58
CA GLU A 96 -15.20 6.79 2.33
C GLU A 96 -16.39 6.03 1.71
N ASP A 97 -16.24 5.46 0.51
CA ASP A 97 -17.35 4.83 -0.22
C ASP A 97 -17.23 3.29 -0.28
N ILE A 98 -17.40 2.64 0.88
CA ILE A 98 -17.27 1.18 1.06
C ILE A 98 -18.19 0.40 0.11
N ASN A 99 -19.42 0.88 -0.11
CA ASN A 99 -20.38 0.21 -0.99
C ASN A 99 -19.91 0.26 -2.44
N ARG A 100 -19.38 1.40 -2.87
CA ARG A 100 -18.82 1.54 -4.22
C ARG A 100 -17.63 0.63 -4.44
N ILE A 101 -16.75 0.47 -3.46
CA ILE A 101 -15.62 -0.47 -3.54
C ILE A 101 -16.12 -1.90 -3.79
N ARG A 102 -17.21 -2.32 -3.13
CA ARG A 102 -17.75 -3.68 -3.33
C ARG A 102 -18.22 -3.93 -4.76
N HIS A 103 -19.04 -3.05 -5.34
CA HIS A 103 -19.49 -3.21 -6.74
C HIS A 103 -18.34 -3.07 -7.72
N LEU A 104 -17.36 -2.23 -7.39
CA LEU A 104 -16.19 -2.04 -8.22
C LEU A 104 -15.29 -3.28 -8.26
N LYS A 105 -15.23 -4.07 -7.17
CA LYS A 105 -14.50 -5.35 -7.18
C LYS A 105 -15.01 -6.27 -8.29
N ASP A 106 -16.32 -6.45 -8.40
CA ASP A 106 -16.91 -7.37 -9.39
C ASP A 106 -16.65 -6.86 -10.82
N ALA A 107 -16.75 -5.55 -11.03
CA ALA A 107 -16.39 -4.89 -12.29
C ALA A 107 -14.93 -5.12 -12.64
N VAL A 108 -14.03 -4.90 -11.68
CA VAL A 108 -12.58 -5.06 -11.85
C VAL A 108 -12.21 -6.51 -12.14
N VAL A 109 -12.80 -7.48 -11.42
CA VAL A 109 -12.61 -8.92 -11.68
C VAL A 109 -13.02 -9.23 -13.13
N PHE A 110 -14.19 -8.76 -13.57
CA PHE A 110 -14.66 -8.95 -14.95
C PHE A 110 -13.72 -8.32 -15.98
N ILE A 111 -13.27 -7.09 -15.72
CA ILE A 111 -12.39 -6.34 -16.62
C ILE A 111 -11.06 -7.07 -16.78
N VAL A 112 -10.43 -7.45 -15.67
CA VAL A 112 -9.13 -8.13 -15.67
C VAL A 112 -9.24 -9.53 -16.25
N LYS A 113 -10.33 -10.25 -15.98
CA LYS A 113 -10.60 -11.56 -16.58
C LYS A 113 -10.67 -11.50 -18.10
N SER A 114 -11.31 -10.47 -18.63
CA SER A 114 -11.52 -10.28 -20.07
C SER A 114 -10.27 -9.70 -20.75
N TYR A 115 -9.57 -8.78 -20.07
CA TYR A 115 -8.39 -8.06 -20.57
C TYR A 115 -7.25 -7.99 -19.55
N PRO A 116 -6.59 -9.13 -19.24
CA PRO A 116 -5.44 -9.14 -18.34
C PRO A 116 -4.33 -8.12 -18.69
N PRO A 117 -3.99 -7.86 -19.97
CA PRO A 117 -2.94 -6.91 -20.33
C PRO A 117 -3.12 -5.50 -19.78
N LEU A 118 -4.33 -5.08 -19.42
CA LEU A 118 -4.54 -3.78 -18.78
C LEU A 118 -3.79 -3.65 -17.45
N LEU A 119 -3.43 -4.75 -16.79
CA LEU A 119 -2.64 -4.69 -15.55
C LEU A 119 -1.16 -4.34 -15.77
N TRP A 120 -0.63 -4.41 -16.99
CA TRP A 120 0.80 -4.19 -17.23
C TRP A 120 1.15 -3.37 -18.49
N ALA A 121 0.25 -3.26 -19.48
CA ALA A 121 0.56 -2.64 -20.77
C ALA A 121 0.57 -1.11 -20.75
N ASN A 122 -0.29 -0.48 -19.96
CA ASN A 122 -0.44 0.98 -19.94
C ASN A 122 -0.04 1.49 -18.57
N GLN A 123 1.16 2.03 -18.48
CA GLN A 123 1.67 2.67 -17.28
C GLN A 123 1.27 4.16 -17.28
N THR A 124 1.16 4.77 -16.10
CA THR A 124 0.95 6.22 -16.00
C THR A 124 2.12 6.99 -16.61
N LYS A 125 1.87 8.17 -17.19
CA LYS A 125 2.95 8.96 -17.83
C LYS A 125 4.02 9.41 -16.84
N ASP A 126 3.62 9.81 -15.64
CA ASP A 126 4.54 10.47 -14.71
C ASP A 126 5.43 9.51 -13.93
N ASN A 127 4.88 8.37 -13.51
CA ASN A 127 5.57 7.44 -12.60
C ASN A 127 5.78 6.05 -13.17
N HIS A 128 5.29 5.80 -14.39
CA HIS A 128 5.28 4.47 -14.98
C HIS A 128 4.59 3.42 -14.07
N ASP A 129 3.64 3.86 -13.25
CA ASP A 129 2.94 2.98 -12.30
C ASP A 129 1.98 2.09 -13.09
N SER A 130 1.98 0.78 -12.81
CA SER A 130 0.94 -0.14 -13.29
C SER A 130 -0.30 -0.04 -12.38
N PRO A 131 -1.52 -0.44 -12.82
CA PRO A 131 -2.69 -0.36 -11.94
C PRO A 131 -2.53 -1.23 -10.70
N LEU A 132 -1.92 -2.42 -10.87
CA LEU A 132 -1.63 -3.30 -9.75
C LEU A 132 -0.67 -2.65 -8.76
N TRP A 133 0.42 -2.03 -9.25
CA TRP A 133 1.35 -1.32 -8.40
C TRP A 133 0.71 -0.14 -7.68
N LEU A 134 -0.11 0.65 -8.38
CA LEU A 134 -0.83 1.77 -7.79
C LEU A 134 -1.75 1.32 -6.65
N ALA A 135 -2.45 0.20 -6.82
CA ALA A 135 -3.29 -0.38 -5.75
C ALA A 135 -2.46 -0.81 -4.53
N VAL A 136 -1.31 -1.46 -4.74
CA VAL A 136 -0.39 -1.84 -3.65
C VAL A 136 0.17 -0.59 -2.95
N LYS A 137 0.58 0.43 -3.70
CA LYS A 137 1.11 1.70 -3.20
C LYS A 137 0.08 2.46 -2.35
N GLN A 138 -1.19 2.42 -2.74
CA GLN A 138 -2.31 3.03 -2.00
C GLN A 138 -2.82 2.16 -0.83
N LYS A 139 -2.32 0.92 -0.69
CA LYS A 139 -2.78 -0.09 0.27
C LYS A 139 -4.23 -0.53 0.07
N GLU A 140 -4.72 -0.51 -1.16
CA GLU A 140 -6.09 -0.91 -1.50
C GLU A 140 -6.18 -2.44 -1.70
N ALA A 141 -6.09 -3.18 -0.58
CA ALA A 141 -6.09 -4.65 -0.56
C ALA A 141 -7.29 -5.27 -1.29
N ALA A 142 -8.45 -4.64 -1.16
CA ALA A 142 -9.68 -4.94 -1.88
C ALA A 142 -9.48 -5.04 -3.41
N MET A 143 -8.76 -4.08 -3.99
CA MET A 143 -8.53 -3.98 -5.43
C MET A 143 -7.42 -4.92 -5.88
N VAL A 144 -6.36 -5.07 -5.07
CA VAL A 144 -5.30 -6.07 -5.32
C VAL A 144 -5.92 -7.47 -5.41
N THR A 145 -6.78 -7.84 -4.46
CA THR A 145 -7.47 -9.14 -4.44
C THR A 145 -8.38 -9.31 -5.67
N ALA A 146 -9.11 -8.26 -6.05
CA ALA A 146 -9.95 -8.27 -7.25
C ALA A 146 -9.13 -8.47 -8.54
N PHE A 147 -7.99 -7.79 -8.68
CA PHE A 147 -7.07 -7.99 -9.79
C PHE A 147 -6.56 -9.44 -9.85
N MET A 148 -6.09 -9.97 -8.73
CA MET A 148 -5.56 -11.34 -8.64
C MET A 148 -6.63 -12.41 -8.90
N GLN A 149 -7.87 -12.16 -8.47
CA GLN A 149 -9.01 -13.04 -8.73
C GLN A 149 -9.41 -13.01 -10.21
N GLY A 150 -9.48 -11.84 -10.84
CA GLY A 150 -9.71 -11.72 -12.28
C GLY A 150 -8.66 -12.46 -13.11
N LEU A 151 -7.39 -12.37 -12.71
CA LEU A 151 -6.29 -13.11 -13.33
C LEU A 151 -6.43 -14.63 -13.16
N LYS A 152 -6.80 -15.09 -11.96
CA LYS A 152 -7.08 -16.50 -11.69
C LYS A 152 -8.22 -17.05 -12.56
N GLU A 153 -9.26 -16.24 -12.78
CA GLU A 153 -10.42 -16.62 -13.60
C GLU A 153 -10.18 -16.57 -15.10
N ALA A 154 -9.23 -15.75 -15.56
CA ALA A 154 -8.91 -15.65 -16.98
C ALA A 154 -8.48 -17.01 -17.57
N ARG A 155 -7.98 -17.95 -16.75
CA ARG A 155 -7.47 -19.29 -17.15
C ARG A 155 -6.45 -19.24 -18.31
N GLN A 156 -5.94 -18.06 -18.65
CA GLN A 156 -5.00 -17.86 -19.74
C GLN A 156 -3.59 -18.15 -19.25
N SER A 157 -2.81 -18.81 -20.10
CA SER A 157 -1.38 -19.14 -19.96
C SER A 157 -0.44 -17.91 -19.85
N ARG A 158 -0.97 -16.71 -19.61
CA ARG A 158 -0.25 -15.43 -19.58
C ARG A 158 0.28 -15.06 -18.19
N LEU A 159 0.64 -16.08 -17.40
CA LEU A 159 1.40 -15.94 -16.15
C LEU A 159 2.77 -15.25 -16.35
N PRO A 160 3.52 -15.42 -17.46
CA PRO A 160 4.88 -14.87 -17.56
C PRO A 160 4.97 -13.34 -17.45
N GLN A 161 3.99 -12.61 -18.00
CA GLN A 161 3.97 -11.14 -17.92
C GLN A 161 3.71 -10.66 -16.50
N LEU A 162 2.79 -11.33 -15.79
CA LEU A 162 2.49 -11.03 -14.39
C LEU A 162 3.68 -11.38 -13.48
N GLU A 163 4.31 -12.54 -13.71
CA GLU A 163 5.52 -12.93 -12.99
C GLU A 163 6.66 -11.91 -13.23
N SER A 164 6.84 -11.48 -14.48
CA SER A 164 7.79 -10.42 -14.83
C SER A 164 7.47 -9.09 -14.11
N LEU A 165 6.18 -8.73 -14.05
CA LEU A 165 5.73 -7.54 -13.33
C LEU A 165 6.00 -7.63 -11.82
N LEU A 166 5.69 -8.77 -11.19
CA LEU A 166 5.91 -9.00 -9.76
C LEU A 166 7.40 -9.09 -9.40
N ARG A 167 8.24 -9.55 -10.34
CA ARG A 167 9.70 -9.64 -10.18
C ARG A 167 10.39 -8.28 -10.33
N LYS A 168 9.85 -7.37 -11.15
CA LYS A 168 10.48 -6.08 -11.42
C LYS A 168 10.57 -5.25 -10.12
N PRO A 169 11.73 -4.63 -9.83
CA PRO A 169 11.83 -3.64 -8.76
C PRO A 169 10.84 -2.48 -8.99
N VAL A 170 10.10 -2.11 -7.95
CA VAL A 170 9.07 -1.07 -8.00
C VAL A 170 9.50 0.25 -7.35
N ASP A 171 10.64 0.25 -6.66
CA ASP A 171 11.15 1.40 -5.94
C ASP A 171 12.69 1.56 -6.09
N PRO A 172 13.25 2.70 -5.67
CA PRO A 172 14.71 2.92 -5.71
C PRO A 172 15.51 2.00 -4.79
N GLU A 173 14.89 1.40 -3.77
CA GLU A 173 15.53 0.42 -2.87
C GLU A 173 15.61 -0.97 -3.51
N GLY A 174 15.17 -1.14 -4.76
CA GLY A 174 15.27 -2.42 -5.46
C GLY A 174 14.25 -3.45 -4.99
N ARG A 175 13.27 -3.06 -4.15
CA ARG A 175 12.23 -3.96 -3.66
C ARG A 175 11.30 -4.34 -4.79
N CYS A 176 10.96 -5.61 -4.87
CA CYS A 176 9.88 -6.05 -5.74
C CYS A 176 8.51 -5.71 -5.13
N MET A 177 7.45 -5.80 -5.94
CA MET A 177 6.09 -5.42 -5.51
C MET A 177 5.60 -6.19 -4.28
N LEU A 178 5.91 -7.50 -4.22
CA LEU A 178 5.51 -8.36 -3.11
C LEU A 178 6.23 -7.97 -1.81
N GLN A 179 7.53 -7.68 -1.89
CA GLN A 179 8.31 -7.21 -0.75
C GLN A 179 7.77 -5.89 -0.21
N TRP A 180 7.47 -4.93 -1.09
CA TRP A 180 6.86 -3.66 -0.67
C TRP A 180 5.49 -3.85 -0.02
N ALA A 181 4.65 -4.75 -0.55
CA ALA A 181 3.34 -5.07 0.04
C ALA A 181 3.47 -5.61 1.48
N ILE A 182 4.47 -6.45 1.72
CA ILE A 182 4.79 -6.99 3.05
C ILE A 182 5.27 -5.86 3.97
N ASP A 183 6.30 -5.10 3.57
CA ASP A 183 6.88 -4.00 4.37
C ASP A 183 5.83 -2.94 4.76
N LYS A 184 4.88 -2.67 3.87
CA LYS A 184 3.81 -1.70 4.11
C LYS A 184 2.59 -2.28 4.82
N ASN A 185 2.64 -3.54 5.26
CA ASN A 185 1.56 -4.23 5.96
C ASN A 185 0.25 -4.15 5.16
N LEU A 186 0.29 -4.50 3.87
CA LEU A 186 -0.92 -4.80 3.11
C LEU A 186 -1.66 -5.97 3.78
N GLU A 187 -2.98 -6.01 3.65
CA GLU A 187 -3.80 -7.10 4.20
C GLU A 187 -3.32 -8.47 3.69
N GLU A 188 -3.27 -9.46 4.59
CA GLU A 188 -2.69 -10.78 4.29
C GLU A 188 -3.40 -11.48 3.14
N ASP A 189 -4.73 -11.34 3.01
CA ASP A 189 -5.49 -11.92 1.91
C ASP A 189 -5.00 -11.41 0.54
N ALA A 190 -4.66 -10.13 0.45
CA ALA A 190 -4.11 -9.54 -0.78
C ALA A 190 -2.68 -10.02 -1.06
N ILE A 191 -1.86 -10.16 -0.01
CA ILE A 191 -0.49 -10.68 -0.14
C ILE A 191 -0.52 -12.16 -0.57
N GLN A 192 -1.40 -12.98 0.03
CA GLN A 192 -1.61 -14.36 -0.38
C GLN A 192 -2.13 -14.45 -1.81
N ALA A 193 -3.05 -13.58 -2.21
CA ALA A 193 -3.54 -13.52 -3.59
C ALA A 193 -2.41 -13.19 -4.59
N MET A 194 -1.50 -12.28 -4.24
CA MET A 194 -0.30 -12.01 -5.04
C MET A 194 0.65 -13.22 -5.07
N LEU A 195 0.88 -13.85 -3.92
CA LEU A 195 1.77 -15.00 -3.77
C LEU A 195 1.33 -16.20 -4.60
N VAL A 196 0.02 -16.40 -4.81
CA VAL A 196 -0.51 -17.44 -5.72
C VAL A 196 0.10 -17.34 -7.11
N HIS A 197 0.35 -16.12 -7.59
CA HIS A 197 0.88 -15.82 -8.92
C HIS A 197 2.38 -15.51 -8.94
N ALA A 198 3.04 -15.46 -7.79
CA ALA A 198 4.48 -15.22 -7.71
C ALA A 198 5.27 -16.48 -8.10
N SER A 199 6.26 -16.31 -8.98
CA SER A 199 7.24 -17.35 -9.31
C SER A 199 8.34 -17.42 -8.25
N ASP A 200 9.07 -18.55 -8.21
CA ASP A 200 10.23 -18.72 -7.32
C ASP A 200 11.33 -17.66 -7.60
N ASP A 201 11.50 -17.29 -8.87
CA ASP A 201 12.35 -16.16 -9.28
C ASP A 201 11.91 -14.84 -8.66
N GLY A 202 10.60 -14.57 -8.61
CA GLY A 202 10.04 -13.38 -7.95
C GLY A 202 10.30 -13.37 -6.44
N LEU A 203 10.25 -14.53 -5.79
CA LEU A 203 10.59 -14.69 -4.37
C LEU A 203 12.09 -14.59 -4.10
N SER A 204 12.92 -14.72 -5.14
CA SER A 204 14.37 -14.65 -5.08
C SER A 204 14.94 -13.25 -5.37
N VAL A 205 14.10 -12.28 -5.75
CA VAL A 205 14.52 -10.89 -5.97
C VAL A 205 15.05 -10.30 -4.67
N GLN A 206 16.21 -9.67 -4.73
CA GLN A 206 16.84 -9.00 -3.59
C GLN A 206 16.74 -7.49 -3.72
N ASP A 207 16.47 -6.81 -2.62
CA ASP A 207 16.58 -5.36 -2.51
C ASP A 207 18.05 -4.90 -2.42
N ILE A 208 18.28 -3.59 -2.25
CA ILE A 208 19.63 -3.01 -2.08
C ILE A 208 20.40 -3.57 -0.87
N ASN A 209 19.70 -4.15 0.11
CA ASN A 209 20.29 -4.77 1.30
C ASN A 209 20.47 -6.29 1.13
N GLY A 210 20.22 -6.84 -0.05
CA GLY A 210 20.27 -8.27 -0.32
C GLY A 210 19.06 -9.04 0.24
N ARG A 211 18.03 -8.35 0.75
CA ARG A 211 16.87 -9.00 1.38
C ARG A 211 15.87 -9.40 0.32
N THR A 212 15.40 -10.63 0.41
CA THR A 212 14.31 -11.16 -0.41
C THR A 212 12.94 -10.84 0.21
N PRO A 213 11.82 -11.00 -0.53
CA PRO A 213 10.48 -10.98 0.05
C PRO A 213 10.33 -11.85 1.30
N LEU A 214 11.02 -12.99 1.34
CA LEU A 214 10.97 -13.90 2.49
C LEU A 214 11.70 -13.32 3.71
N HIS A 215 12.79 -12.57 3.54
CA HIS A 215 13.42 -11.84 4.63
C HIS A 215 12.47 -10.78 5.21
N ALA A 216 11.80 -10.01 4.33
CA ALA A 216 10.82 -9.01 4.74
C ALA A 216 9.62 -9.61 5.51
N ALA A 217 9.13 -10.78 5.11
CA ALA A 217 8.03 -11.47 5.80
C ALA A 217 8.43 -12.05 7.17
N LEU A 218 9.73 -12.28 7.40
CA LEU A 218 10.26 -12.98 8.58
C LEU A 218 10.72 -12.03 9.69
N THR A 219 10.27 -10.79 9.70
CA THR A 219 10.49 -9.86 10.82
C THR A 219 9.72 -10.33 12.06
N TYR A 220 10.39 -10.42 13.21
CA TYR A 220 9.80 -10.95 14.44
C TYR A 220 8.53 -10.22 14.90
N TRP A 221 8.52 -8.88 14.83
CA TRP A 221 7.36 -8.08 15.26
C TRP A 221 6.14 -8.20 14.34
N ASP A 222 6.30 -8.78 13.14
CA ASP A 222 5.20 -9.03 12.20
C ASP A 222 4.71 -10.49 12.24
N CYS A 223 5.23 -11.33 13.16
CA CYS A 223 4.82 -12.73 13.36
C CYS A 223 3.42 -12.88 13.98
N THR A 224 2.42 -12.27 13.35
CA THR A 224 1.00 -12.42 13.68
C THR A 224 0.45 -13.73 13.12
N ASN A 225 -0.68 -14.22 13.66
CA ASN A 225 -1.30 -15.47 13.19
C ASN A 225 -1.57 -15.45 11.68
N ASP A 226 -2.07 -14.32 11.17
CA ASP A 226 -2.41 -14.15 9.75
C ASP A 226 -1.13 -14.19 8.89
N ARG A 227 -0.04 -13.54 9.35
CA ARG A 227 1.26 -13.54 8.66
C ARG A 227 1.94 -14.90 8.64
N VAL A 228 1.81 -15.72 9.69
CA VAL A 228 2.39 -17.08 9.74
C VAL A 228 1.89 -17.93 8.57
N GLN A 229 0.60 -17.85 8.24
CA GLN A 229 0.04 -18.57 7.10
C GLN A 229 0.67 -18.12 5.78
N THR A 230 0.85 -16.81 5.60
CA THR A 230 1.54 -16.25 4.43
C THR A 230 2.99 -16.74 4.35
N ILE A 231 3.74 -16.71 5.46
CA ILE A 231 5.12 -17.20 5.54
C ILE A 231 5.20 -18.69 5.17
N GLN A 232 4.29 -19.52 5.70
CA GLN A 232 4.25 -20.96 5.38
C GLN A 232 4.03 -21.20 3.89
N GLN A 233 3.11 -20.45 3.25
CA GLN A 233 2.91 -20.52 1.81
C GLN A 233 4.15 -20.08 1.02
N MET A 234 4.86 -19.04 1.49
CA MET A 234 6.11 -18.61 0.87
C MET A 234 7.19 -19.69 0.98
N ILE A 235 7.43 -20.25 2.18
CA ILE A 235 8.42 -21.31 2.42
C ILE A 235 8.12 -22.56 1.56
N ALA A 236 6.84 -22.90 1.40
CA ALA A 236 6.43 -24.04 0.58
C ALA A 236 6.75 -23.87 -0.91
N ARG A 237 6.81 -22.62 -1.41
CA ARG A 237 7.06 -22.28 -2.82
C ARG A 237 8.51 -21.88 -3.12
N ALA A 238 9.20 -21.30 -2.14
CA ALA A 238 10.46 -20.58 -2.29
C ALA A 238 11.70 -21.51 -2.31
N ASN A 239 11.77 -22.47 -3.24
CA ASN A 239 12.88 -23.44 -3.23
C ASN A 239 14.25 -22.77 -3.32
N ASN A 240 14.42 -21.81 -4.24
CA ASN A 240 15.69 -21.11 -4.40
C ASN A 240 15.89 -20.01 -3.36
N ALA A 241 14.81 -19.31 -2.97
CA ALA A 241 14.94 -18.15 -2.08
C ALA A 241 15.35 -18.51 -0.64
N LEU A 242 15.13 -19.76 -0.19
CA LEU A 242 15.61 -20.24 1.12
C LEU A 242 17.15 -20.21 1.24
N CYS A 243 17.85 -20.33 0.11
CA CYS A 243 19.31 -20.39 0.04
C CYS A 243 19.97 -19.02 -0.09
N ILE A 244 19.18 -17.96 -0.31
CA ILE A 244 19.67 -16.60 -0.50
C ILE A 244 19.94 -15.96 0.87
N THR A 245 21.08 -15.28 0.98
CA THR A 245 21.46 -14.50 2.15
C THR A 245 21.41 -13.01 1.86
N ASP A 246 21.13 -12.21 2.88
CA ASP A 246 21.25 -10.76 2.77
C ASP A 246 22.72 -10.29 2.63
N ASN A 247 22.93 -8.99 2.42
CA ASN A 247 24.27 -8.42 2.25
C ASN A 247 25.16 -8.56 3.51
N LEU A 248 24.56 -8.84 4.67
CA LEU A 248 25.28 -9.15 5.92
C LEU A 248 25.56 -10.65 6.07
N GLY A 249 25.29 -11.45 5.04
CA GLY A 249 25.49 -12.89 5.04
C GLY A 249 24.48 -13.66 5.90
N ARG A 250 23.39 -13.02 6.33
CA ARG A 250 22.35 -13.67 7.15
C ARG A 250 21.42 -14.44 6.22
N SER A 251 21.21 -15.72 6.53
CA SER A 251 20.11 -16.49 5.95
C SER A 251 18.77 -15.95 6.46
N ILE A 252 17.67 -16.37 5.85
CA ILE A 252 16.33 -16.06 6.34
C ILE A 252 16.10 -16.49 7.81
N TYR A 253 16.71 -17.59 8.24
CA TYR A 253 16.59 -18.11 9.61
C TYR A 253 17.42 -17.24 10.58
N ALA A 254 18.64 -16.90 10.20
CA ALA A 254 19.50 -16.01 10.98
C ALA A 254 18.93 -14.58 11.04
N HIS A 255 18.34 -14.10 9.95
CA HIS A 255 17.65 -12.81 9.89
C HIS A 255 16.48 -12.76 10.87
N HIS A 256 15.63 -13.79 10.87
CA HIS A 256 14.50 -13.88 11.79
C HIS A 256 14.96 -13.85 13.27
N LEU A 257 15.96 -14.67 13.63
CA LEU A 257 16.57 -14.66 14.97
C LEU A 257 17.14 -13.30 15.35
N TRP A 258 17.82 -12.65 14.42
CA TRP A 258 18.39 -11.32 14.65
C TRP A 258 17.26 -10.29 14.91
N THR A 259 16.18 -10.29 14.12
CA THR A 259 15.05 -9.37 14.38
C THR A 259 14.34 -9.65 15.71
N GLN A 260 14.29 -10.92 16.14
CA GLN A 260 13.78 -11.31 17.46
C GLN A 260 14.64 -10.72 18.57
N GLN A 261 15.96 -10.85 18.47
CA GLN A 261 16.90 -10.27 19.43
C GLN A 261 16.76 -8.74 19.50
N GLN A 262 16.71 -8.05 18.35
CA GLN A 262 16.52 -6.60 18.30
C GLN A 262 15.23 -6.16 18.99
N TRP A 263 14.15 -6.92 18.82
CA TRP A 263 12.88 -6.63 19.48
C TRP A 263 12.95 -6.81 21.01
N LEU A 264 13.59 -7.89 21.48
CA LEU A 264 13.78 -8.15 22.91
C LEU A 264 14.66 -7.08 23.57
N GLU A 265 15.74 -6.68 22.91
CA GLU A 265 16.61 -5.59 23.37
C GLU A 265 15.86 -4.26 23.45
N GLY A 266 15.10 -3.91 22.40
CA GLY A 266 14.26 -2.71 22.38
C GLY A 266 13.23 -2.71 23.51
N ARG A 267 12.59 -3.85 23.76
CA ARG A 267 11.64 -4.01 24.87
C ARG A 267 12.31 -3.84 26.23
N ARG A 268 13.48 -4.45 26.45
CA ARG A 268 14.24 -4.30 27.70
C ARG A 268 14.56 -2.83 27.98
N LEU A 269 15.00 -2.09 26.97
CA LEU A 269 15.32 -0.65 27.10
C LEU A 269 14.09 0.19 27.47
N ILE A 270 12.90 -0.14 26.94
CA ILE A 270 11.65 0.56 27.30
C ILE A 270 11.27 0.27 28.75
N GLU A 271 11.38 -0.97 29.20
CA GLU A 271 11.08 -1.37 30.59
C GLU A 271 12.06 -0.73 31.59
N GLU A 272 13.35 -0.64 31.25
CA GLU A 272 14.36 0.05 32.06
C GLU A 272 14.09 1.55 32.16
N LYS A 273 13.74 2.21 31.05
CA LYS A 273 13.35 3.64 31.05
C LYS A 273 12.10 3.89 31.90
N GLY A 274 11.08 3.04 31.78
CA GLY A 274 9.87 3.14 32.60
C GLY A 274 10.17 3.05 34.11
N LYS A 275 11.06 2.14 34.52
CA LYS A 275 11.52 2.03 35.92
C LYS A 275 12.31 3.25 36.40
N GLN A 276 13.10 3.86 35.51
CA GLN A 276 13.85 5.08 35.85
C GLN A 276 12.92 6.28 36.02
N GLU A 277 11.92 6.44 35.16
CA GLU A 277 10.92 7.50 35.26
C GLU A 277 10.07 7.36 36.52
N GLU A 278 9.64 6.14 36.87
CA GLU A 278 8.91 5.86 38.11
C GLU A 278 9.75 6.22 39.36
N LYS A 279 11.07 6.00 39.30
CA LYS A 279 12.00 6.34 40.39
C LYS A 279 12.22 7.86 40.54
N ILE A 280 12.10 8.64 39.47
CA ILE A 280 12.27 10.11 39.51
C ILE A 280 11.03 10.79 40.12
N VAL A 281 9.85 10.19 40.01
CA VAL A 281 8.58 10.77 40.51
C VAL A 281 8.39 10.58 42.03
N LEU A 282 9.30 9.87 42.72
CA LEU A 282 9.25 9.68 44.18
C LEU A 282 10.58 10.10 44.82
N PRO A 283 10.70 11.38 45.26
CA PRO A 283 10.60 11.64 46.70
C PRO A 283 10.03 13.04 47.04
N GLU A 284 8.70 13.24 46.98
CA GLU A 284 8.03 14.41 47.60
C GLU A 284 7.53 14.12 49.03
N GLY A 285 8.12 13.12 49.70
CA GLY A 285 7.72 12.67 51.03
C GLY A 285 8.68 13.01 52.18
N GLN A 286 9.75 13.78 51.94
CA GLN A 286 10.53 14.30 53.08
C GLN A 286 9.83 15.51 53.68
N SER A 287 9.06 15.19 54.73
CA SER A 287 8.47 16.08 55.71
C SER A 287 9.27 17.37 55.89
N VAL A 288 8.67 18.49 55.49
CA VAL A 288 8.96 19.79 56.08
C VAL A 288 8.57 19.66 57.56
N LYS A 289 9.54 19.30 58.40
CA LYS A 289 9.42 19.47 59.84
C LYS A 289 9.37 20.97 60.11
N ASP A 290 8.20 21.41 60.55
CA ASP A 290 7.92 22.56 61.39
C ASP A 290 9.11 23.49 61.66
N THR A 291 9.19 24.59 60.90
CA THR A 291 9.70 25.86 61.42
C THR A 291 8.55 26.85 61.42
N SER A 292 7.62 26.68 62.37
CA SER A 292 6.86 27.79 62.90
C SER A 292 7.82 28.76 63.57
N ILE A 293 7.92 30.02 63.11
CA ILE A 293 8.27 31.22 63.90
C ILE A 293 8.12 32.46 62.99
N ILE A 294 7.10 33.28 63.29
CA ILE A 294 6.96 34.75 63.10
C ILE A 294 6.91 35.23 61.62
N GLY A 295 5.94 35.98 61.10
CA GLY A 295 4.87 36.84 61.65
C GLY A 295 4.21 37.59 60.45
N PRO A 296 3.21 38.46 60.68
CA PRO A 296 2.23 38.81 59.66
C PRO A 296 2.44 40.21 59.01
N LYS A 297 1.77 40.37 57.87
CA LYS A 297 1.37 41.62 57.18
C LYS A 297 2.40 42.26 56.22
N SER A 298 2.09 42.16 54.94
CA SER A 298 2.25 43.27 53.99
C SER A 298 1.32 43.07 52.81
N THR A 299 0.30 43.91 52.73
CA THR A 299 -0.59 44.11 51.59
C THR A 299 0.13 44.88 50.50
N LEU A 300 0.23 44.34 49.29
CA LEU A 300 0.42 45.16 48.09
C LEU A 300 -0.25 44.51 46.87
N LYS A 301 -1.37 45.13 46.48
CA LYS A 301 -1.87 45.22 45.11
C LYS A 301 -0.70 45.57 44.18
N THR A 302 -0.69 45.06 42.95
CA THR A 302 -0.70 45.87 41.71
C THR A 302 -0.62 45.00 40.45
N ALA A 303 -1.49 45.35 39.50
CA ALA A 303 -1.43 45.21 38.04
C ALA A 303 -1.32 43.83 37.38
N ILE A 304 -2.45 43.49 36.76
CA ILE A 304 -2.58 42.83 35.46
C ILE A 304 -1.64 43.50 34.44
N GLY A 305 -0.73 42.70 33.87
CA GLY A 305 0.07 43.06 32.72
C GLY A 305 0.19 41.83 31.81
N GLN A 306 -0.56 41.83 30.72
CA GLN A 306 -0.39 40.92 29.60
C GLN A 306 1.01 41.15 28.99
N SER A 307 1.70 40.07 28.61
CA SER A 307 2.79 40.15 27.64
C SER A 307 2.87 38.89 26.80
N PRO A 308 3.30 39.03 25.53
CA PRO A 308 3.18 38.01 24.50
C PRO A 308 4.45 37.16 24.40
N MET A 309 4.29 35.86 24.15
CA MET A 309 5.39 34.96 23.81
C MET A 309 5.76 35.16 22.33
N GLY A 310 6.80 35.95 22.09
CA GLY A 310 7.54 36.04 20.83
C GLY A 310 8.90 35.36 20.95
N SER A 311 9.22 34.54 19.94
CA SER A 311 10.53 34.13 19.39
C SER A 311 11.81 34.50 20.15
N ASP A 312 12.66 33.50 20.43
CA ASP A 312 14.06 33.43 19.96
C ASP A 312 14.83 32.28 20.66
N LEU A 313 14.91 31.13 20.00
CA LEU A 313 15.89 30.09 20.34
C LEU A 313 17.04 30.13 19.34
N LYS A 314 18.15 30.67 19.84
CA LYS A 314 19.48 30.72 19.23
C LYS A 314 19.97 29.32 18.83
N LYS A 315 20.43 29.21 17.58
CA LYS A 315 21.27 28.11 17.09
C LYS A 315 22.61 28.07 17.86
N PRO A 316 23.11 26.89 18.28
CA PRO A 316 24.48 26.76 18.74
C PRO A 316 25.45 26.73 17.54
N LYS A 317 26.57 27.42 17.73
CA LYS A 317 27.74 27.55 16.85
C LYS A 317 28.45 26.21 16.62
N ASP A 318 28.89 26.01 15.39
CA ASP A 318 29.91 25.03 15.00
C ASP A 318 31.25 25.29 15.72
N PRO A 319 32.02 24.23 16.05
CA PRO A 319 33.45 24.34 16.24
C PRO A 319 34.21 24.00 14.95
N GLN A 320 35.01 24.96 14.49
CA GLN A 320 36.09 24.74 13.53
C GLN A 320 37.24 23.96 14.15
N ALA A 321 37.64 22.88 13.47
CA ALA A 321 38.99 22.30 13.38
C ALA A 321 38.88 21.26 12.24
N SER A 322 39.84 20.99 11.37
CA SER A 322 41.20 21.44 11.12
C SER A 322 41.54 20.85 9.74
N LYS A 323 42.21 21.63 8.88
CA LYS A 323 42.70 21.15 7.59
C LYS A 323 43.78 20.08 7.79
N GLN A 324 43.61 18.90 7.19
CA GLN A 324 44.69 18.07 6.69
C GLN A 324 44.27 17.53 5.32
N GLN A 325 44.98 18.01 4.30
CA GLN A 325 45.15 17.34 3.01
C GLN A 325 45.95 16.07 3.28
N ASP A 326 45.58 14.96 2.63
CA ASP A 326 46.49 14.16 1.79
C ASP A 326 45.73 12.99 1.13
N ASP A 327 46.07 12.79 -0.15
CA ASP A 327 46.01 11.59 -0.98
C ASP A 327 44.68 10.93 -1.40
N ILE A 328 44.27 11.33 -2.60
CA ILE A 328 43.34 10.66 -3.51
C ILE A 328 44.02 9.41 -4.06
N ALA A 329 43.57 8.22 -3.65
CA ALA A 329 43.80 6.97 -4.37
C ALA A 329 42.56 6.65 -5.22
N GLU A 330 42.67 7.03 -6.49
CA GLU A 330 41.72 6.77 -7.57
C GLU A 330 41.76 5.28 -7.96
N ALA A 331 40.60 4.61 -7.97
CA ALA A 331 40.47 3.26 -8.51
C ALA A 331 39.08 3.06 -9.16
N PRO A 332 38.97 2.18 -10.17
CA PRO A 332 38.35 2.57 -11.44
C PRO A 332 36.91 2.09 -11.62
N LYS A 333 36.15 2.90 -12.36
CA LYS A 333 34.85 2.52 -12.95
C LYS A 333 35.07 1.39 -13.96
N ARG A 334 34.63 0.17 -13.63
CA ARG A 334 34.41 -0.89 -14.63
C ARG A 334 33.00 -0.79 -15.18
N ILE A 335 32.94 -0.31 -16.43
CA ILE A 335 31.82 -0.51 -17.35
C ILE A 335 31.80 -2.01 -17.71
N LEU A 336 30.69 -2.69 -17.43
CA LEU A 336 30.40 -4.01 -17.97
C LEU A 336 29.14 -3.88 -18.83
N ALA A 337 29.38 -3.65 -20.12
CA ALA A 337 28.41 -3.85 -21.17
C ALA A 337 28.25 -5.36 -21.38
N ASN A 338 27.07 -5.90 -21.12
CA ASN A 338 26.70 -7.23 -21.58
C ASN A 338 25.99 -7.07 -22.93
N GLN A 339 26.76 -7.30 -24.00
CA GLN A 339 26.26 -7.70 -25.31
C GLN A 339 25.59 -9.07 -25.16
N ILE A 340 24.31 -9.16 -25.49
CA ILE A 340 23.63 -10.43 -25.77
C ILE A 340 23.43 -10.46 -27.28
N ASP A 341 24.22 -11.29 -27.94
CA ASP A 341 24.07 -11.62 -29.36
C ASP A 341 22.70 -12.27 -29.59
N GLY A 342 21.87 -11.57 -30.37
CA GLY A 342 20.61 -12.07 -30.89
C GLY A 342 20.86 -13.01 -32.06
N VAL A 343 20.65 -14.31 -31.86
CA VAL A 343 20.50 -15.28 -32.96
C VAL A 343 19.09 -15.15 -33.50
N TYR A 344 19.00 -14.43 -34.63
CA TYR A 344 17.88 -14.43 -35.56
C TYR A 344 17.65 -15.86 -36.10
N SER A 345 16.45 -16.39 -35.90
CA SER A 345 15.89 -17.44 -36.76
C SER A 345 14.47 -17.02 -37.14
N GLY A 346 14.25 -16.95 -38.45
CA GLY A 346 13.06 -16.40 -39.05
C GLY A 346 12.01 -17.43 -39.43
N ASN A 347 10.86 -16.87 -39.81
CA ASN A 347 9.83 -17.41 -40.68
C ASN A 347 9.01 -18.60 -40.12
N LYS A 348 7.68 -18.41 -40.00
CA LYS A 348 6.71 -18.66 -41.10
C LYS A 348 5.27 -18.54 -40.56
N ASP A 349 4.54 -17.55 -41.07
CA ASP A 349 3.11 -17.69 -41.34
C ASP A 349 2.92 -18.76 -42.42
N PRO A 350 1.89 -19.62 -42.35
CA PRO A 350 0.63 -19.27 -43.04
C PRO A 350 -0.63 -19.87 -42.39
N GLY A 351 -1.79 -19.21 -42.52
CA GLY A 351 -3.03 -19.83 -42.01
C GLY A 351 -4.34 -19.07 -42.23
N SER A 352 -4.59 -18.63 -43.46
CA SER A 352 -5.92 -18.21 -43.92
C SER A 352 -6.93 -19.36 -43.81
N TYR A 353 -8.00 -19.18 -43.05
CA TYR A 353 -9.20 -20.02 -43.16
C TYR A 353 -10.47 -19.17 -43.26
N LYS A 354 -11.23 -19.54 -44.29
CA LYS A 354 -12.50 -18.97 -44.73
C LYS A 354 -13.64 -19.33 -43.79
N VAL A 355 -14.53 -18.35 -43.62
CA VAL A 355 -16.00 -18.42 -43.69
C VAL A 355 -16.65 -19.81 -43.55
N GLU A 356 -17.43 -19.99 -42.48
CA GLU A 356 -18.71 -20.71 -42.55
C GLU A 356 -19.79 -19.93 -41.79
N LYS A 357 -20.77 -19.43 -42.56
CA LYS A 357 -22.04 -18.90 -42.07
C LYS A 357 -22.92 -20.09 -41.71
N SER A 358 -23.15 -20.31 -40.41
CA SER A 358 -24.19 -21.22 -39.92
C SER A 358 -25.40 -20.41 -39.44
N SER A 359 -26.39 -20.28 -40.32
CA SER A 359 -27.75 -19.85 -40.00
C SER A 359 -28.43 -20.88 -39.07
N ARG A 360 -28.93 -20.45 -37.91
CA ARG A 360 -29.91 -21.22 -37.11
C ARG A 360 -30.92 -20.30 -36.41
N PRO A 361 -32.10 -20.85 -36.07
CA PRO A 361 -33.35 -20.18 -36.36
C PRO A 361 -33.94 -19.41 -35.19
N ASN A 362 -34.72 -18.42 -35.60
CA ASN A 362 -35.72 -17.66 -34.87
C ASN A 362 -36.61 -18.61 -34.01
N GLN A 363 -36.46 -18.56 -32.68
CA GLN A 363 -37.49 -19.04 -31.76
C GLN A 363 -38.04 -17.86 -30.97
N GLY A 364 -39.29 -17.54 -31.27
CA GLY A 364 -40.04 -16.49 -30.61
C GLY A 364 -40.33 -16.85 -29.16
N SER A 365 -39.78 -16.06 -28.24
CA SER A 365 -40.30 -15.97 -26.89
C SER A 365 -41.53 -15.07 -26.89
N ARG A 366 -42.66 -15.69 -26.53
CA ARG A 366 -43.91 -15.05 -26.14
C ARG A 366 -43.62 -13.88 -25.19
N ARG A 367 -44.10 -12.70 -25.55
CA ARG A 367 -44.26 -11.57 -24.63
C ARG A 367 -45.43 -11.90 -23.71
N ASP A 368 -45.14 -12.19 -22.45
CA ASP A 368 -46.15 -12.14 -21.41
C ASP A 368 -46.60 -10.69 -21.22
N ALA A 369 -47.92 -10.52 -21.17
CA ALA A 369 -48.59 -9.23 -21.09
C ALA A 369 -48.20 -8.49 -19.81
N ALA A 370 -47.95 -7.19 -19.94
CA ALA A 370 -47.73 -6.29 -18.82
C ALA A 370 -48.93 -6.34 -17.86
N PRO A 371 -48.71 -6.39 -16.53
CA PRO A 371 -49.79 -6.29 -15.56
C PRO A 371 -50.46 -4.92 -15.69
N ALA A 372 -51.80 -4.92 -15.68
CA ALA A 372 -52.63 -3.74 -15.78
C ALA A 372 -52.28 -2.71 -14.68
N PRO A 373 -52.28 -1.41 -15.00
CA PRO A 373 -52.04 -0.37 -14.01
C PRO A 373 -53.14 -0.40 -12.94
N SER A 374 -52.74 -0.54 -11.68
CA SER A 374 -53.61 -0.40 -10.53
C SER A 374 -54.32 0.96 -10.56
N PRO A 375 -55.62 1.05 -10.26
CA PRO A 375 -56.35 2.30 -10.28
C PRO A 375 -55.75 3.28 -9.27
N ILE A 376 -55.34 4.45 -9.76
CA ILE A 376 -54.99 5.60 -8.94
C ILE A 376 -56.26 6.01 -8.19
N THR A 377 -56.36 5.62 -6.92
CA THR A 377 -57.31 6.20 -5.97
C THR A 377 -56.90 7.64 -5.72
N THR A 378 -57.39 8.55 -6.55
CA THR A 378 -57.52 9.97 -6.23
C THR A 378 -58.47 10.08 -5.03
N ARG A 379 -57.90 10.07 -3.82
CA ARG A 379 -58.58 10.59 -2.64
C ARG A 379 -58.76 12.08 -2.86
N THR A 380 -59.89 12.47 -3.45
CA THR A 380 -60.45 13.79 -3.28
C THR A 380 -60.65 14.00 -1.77
N PRO A 381 -60.00 14.99 -1.15
CA PRO A 381 -60.37 15.39 0.19
C PRO A 381 -61.77 15.99 0.09
N THR A 382 -62.76 15.26 0.58
CA THR A 382 -64.07 15.82 0.93
C THR A 382 -63.80 16.84 2.03
N PHE A 383 -63.67 18.09 1.60
CA PHE A 383 -63.49 19.25 2.46
C PHE A 383 -64.88 19.61 2.98
N ASP A 384 -65.25 19.05 4.13
CA ASP A 384 -66.45 19.47 4.86
C ASP A 384 -66.32 20.95 5.23
N MET A 385 -66.96 21.80 4.43
CA MET A 385 -67.26 23.19 4.77
C MET A 385 -68.35 23.21 5.84
N GLN A 386 -67.99 22.91 7.08
CA GLN A 386 -68.84 23.23 8.23
C GLN A 386 -68.12 24.27 9.09
N ASP A 387 -68.78 25.42 9.22
CA ASP A 387 -68.55 26.49 10.20
C ASP A 387 -67.11 27.00 10.34
N GLN A 388 -66.72 27.88 9.42
CA GLN A 388 -65.72 28.90 9.77
C GLN A 388 -66.43 30.06 10.49
N PRO A 389 -66.24 30.24 11.80
CA PRO A 389 -66.72 31.44 12.48
C PRO A 389 -66.05 32.67 11.84
N ASN A 390 -66.84 33.73 11.62
CA ASN A 390 -66.43 35.04 11.10
C ASN A 390 -65.04 35.44 11.63
N ARG A 391 -63.99 35.18 10.83
CA ARG A 391 -62.63 35.64 11.12
C ARG A 391 -62.57 37.11 10.75
N SER A 392 -62.66 37.97 11.76
CA SER A 392 -62.34 39.39 11.63
C SER A 392 -60.98 39.55 10.97
N ILE A 393 -60.91 40.41 9.95
CA ILE A 393 -59.67 40.73 9.25
C ILE A 393 -58.70 41.33 10.27
N PRO A 394 -57.53 40.70 10.51
CA PRO A 394 -56.60 41.19 11.51
C PRO A 394 -56.13 42.59 11.15
N SER A 395 -56.09 43.45 12.16
CA SER A 395 -55.62 44.82 12.05
C SER A 395 -54.16 44.86 11.57
N ARG A 396 -53.72 45.98 10.98
CA ARG A 396 -52.34 46.15 10.49
C ARG A 396 -51.31 45.88 11.60
N THR A 397 -51.63 46.27 12.83
CA THR A 397 -50.85 46.00 14.05
C THR A 397 -50.73 44.51 14.36
N GLU A 398 -51.82 43.74 14.33
CA GLU A 398 -51.78 42.29 14.54
C GLU A 398 -50.96 41.56 13.48
N ARG A 399 -50.97 42.06 12.24
CA ARG A 399 -50.21 41.49 11.11
C ARG A 399 -48.69 41.67 11.29
N ASP A 400 -48.28 42.80 11.84
CA ASP A 400 -46.86 43.09 12.11
C ASP A 400 -46.37 42.32 13.34
N GLU A 401 -47.21 42.12 14.37
CA GLU A 401 -46.92 41.25 15.51
C GLU A 401 -46.78 39.77 15.09
N LEU A 402 -47.65 39.30 14.20
CA LEU A 402 -47.58 37.93 13.65
C LEU A 402 -46.29 37.69 12.87
N LYS A 403 -45.86 38.66 12.04
CA LYS A 403 -44.59 38.57 11.32
C LYS A 403 -43.40 38.55 12.26
N LYS A 404 -43.42 39.37 13.33
CA LYS A 404 -42.37 39.38 14.34
C LYS A 404 -42.29 38.04 15.08
N ALA A 405 -43.43 37.48 15.50
CA ALA A 405 -43.49 36.16 16.13
C ALA A 405 -43.03 35.03 15.20
N GLU A 406 -43.38 35.09 13.91
CA GLU A 406 -42.90 34.13 12.90
C GLU A 406 -41.37 34.24 12.69
N GLN A 407 -40.84 35.46 12.70
CA GLN A 407 -39.40 35.68 12.57
C GLN A 407 -38.63 35.18 13.81
N GLU A 408 -39.15 35.41 15.01
CA GLU A 408 -38.58 34.90 16.26
C GLU A 408 -38.62 33.36 16.35
N THR A 409 -39.72 32.72 15.93
CA THR A 409 -39.82 31.25 15.90
C THR A 409 -38.88 30.64 14.87
N LYS A 410 -38.73 31.26 13.68
CA LYS A 410 -37.72 30.85 12.68
C LYS A 410 -36.29 31.02 13.21
N ALA A 411 -36.00 32.11 13.93
CA ALA A 411 -34.69 32.33 14.54
C ALA A 411 -34.37 31.27 15.61
N ARG A 412 -35.33 30.96 16.49
CA ARG A 412 -35.19 29.88 17.49
C ARG A 412 -35.00 28.50 16.83
N GLY A 413 -35.77 28.20 15.79
CA GLY A 413 -35.64 26.95 15.04
C GLY A 413 -34.30 26.80 14.31
N ARG A 414 -33.71 27.90 13.82
CA ARG A 414 -32.35 27.89 13.25
C ARG A 414 -31.29 27.60 14.31
N GLY A 415 -31.42 28.18 15.51
CA GLY A 415 -30.54 27.89 16.64
C GLY A 415 -30.56 26.40 17.03
N GLN A 416 -31.76 25.85 17.25
CA GLN A 416 -31.92 24.44 17.62
C GLN A 416 -31.41 23.47 16.54
N ARG A 417 -31.68 23.75 15.24
CA ARG A 417 -31.12 22.94 14.14
C ARG A 417 -29.60 23.03 14.04
N GLY A 418 -29.02 24.18 14.39
CA GLY A 418 -27.58 24.37 14.45
C GLY A 418 -26.95 23.53 15.57
N GLU A 419 -27.52 23.60 16.77
CA GLU A 419 -27.09 22.82 17.93
C GLU A 419 -27.24 21.31 17.70
N GLU A 420 -28.36 20.87 17.12
CA GLU A 420 -28.58 19.45 16.81
C GLU A 420 -27.59 18.93 15.76
N LYS A 421 -27.32 19.71 14.71
CA LYS A 421 -26.29 19.35 13.71
C LYS A 421 -24.91 19.27 14.33
N LYS A 422 -24.57 20.20 15.23
CA LYS A 422 -23.30 20.20 15.96
C LYS A 422 -23.18 18.97 16.87
N ALA A 423 -24.21 18.67 17.66
CA ALA A 423 -24.25 17.49 18.52
C ALA A 423 -24.13 16.17 17.72
N ARG A 424 -24.83 16.06 16.58
CA ARG A 424 -24.70 14.90 15.67
C ARG A 424 -23.29 14.77 15.08
N ALA A 425 -22.63 15.88 14.75
CA ALA A 425 -21.26 15.88 14.26
C ALA A 425 -20.26 15.45 15.35
N GLU A 426 -20.40 15.97 16.57
CA GLU A 426 -19.60 15.60 17.74
C GLU A 426 -19.78 14.12 18.11
N GLU A 427 -21.02 13.61 18.08
CA GLU A 427 -21.30 12.19 18.31
C GLU A 427 -20.65 11.29 17.26
N ARG A 428 -20.70 11.68 15.97
CA ARG A 428 -20.00 10.95 14.89
C ARG A 428 -18.49 10.97 15.07
N ALA A 429 -17.91 12.10 15.47
CA ALA A 429 -16.48 12.22 15.74
C ALA A 429 -16.06 11.32 16.91
N ARG A 430 -16.87 11.27 17.99
CA ARG A 430 -16.63 10.38 19.12
C ARG A 430 -16.70 8.91 18.72
N LYS A 431 -17.74 8.50 17.96
CA LYS A 431 -17.86 7.12 17.45
C LYS A 431 -16.66 6.71 16.59
N ARG A 432 -16.19 7.60 15.70
CA ARG A 432 -14.98 7.36 14.89
C ARG A 432 -13.73 7.20 15.75
N LYS A 433 -13.57 8.03 16.79
CA LYS A 433 -12.45 7.93 17.73
C LYS A 433 -12.48 6.60 18.50
N ASP A 434 -13.64 6.24 19.06
CA ASP A 434 -13.82 4.99 19.81
C ASP A 434 -13.58 3.76 18.92
N GLU A 435 -14.02 3.80 17.66
CA GLU A 435 -13.75 2.76 16.66
C GLU A 435 -12.25 2.65 16.33
N GLN A 436 -11.57 3.79 16.13
CA GLN A 436 -10.13 3.81 15.87
C GLN A 436 -9.33 3.27 17.07
N GLU A 437 -9.74 3.58 18.30
CA GLU A 437 -9.12 3.05 19.52
C GLU A 437 -9.33 1.55 19.66
N ARG A 438 -10.53 1.05 19.34
CA ARG A 438 -10.82 -0.39 19.28
C ARG A 438 -9.96 -1.11 18.25
N LEU A 439 -9.76 -0.53 17.07
CA LEU A 439 -8.89 -1.10 16.04
C LEU A 439 -7.43 -1.16 16.51
N LYS A 440 -6.91 -0.07 17.10
CA LYS A 440 -5.57 -0.04 17.70
C LYS A 440 -5.40 -1.07 18.82
N ALA A 441 -6.40 -1.24 19.68
CA ALA A 441 -6.38 -2.25 20.74
C ALA A 441 -6.34 -3.67 20.18
N ARG A 442 -7.11 -3.96 19.12
CA ARG A 442 -7.06 -5.24 18.41
C ARG A 442 -5.70 -5.49 17.75
N GLU A 443 -5.11 -4.49 17.12
CA GLU A 443 -3.77 -4.59 16.54
C GLU A 443 -2.69 -4.81 17.61
N ALA A 444 -2.78 -4.12 18.75
CA ALA A 444 -1.89 -4.32 19.89
C ALA A 444 -2.03 -5.73 20.48
N GLU A 445 -3.26 -6.25 20.54
CA GLU A 445 -3.52 -7.62 20.99
C GLU A 445 -2.89 -8.67 20.08
N LYS A 446 -2.91 -8.47 18.76
CA LYS A 446 -2.21 -9.36 17.81
C LYS A 446 -0.68 -9.35 18.00
N ARG A 447 -0.14 -8.33 18.66
CA ARG A 447 1.31 -8.13 18.89
C ARG A 447 1.73 -8.43 20.34
N LYS A 448 0.90 -9.19 21.08
CA LYS A 448 1.29 -9.67 22.41
C LYS A 448 2.57 -10.52 22.31
N PRO A 449 3.55 -10.31 23.21
CA PRO A 449 4.81 -11.03 23.21
C PRO A 449 4.67 -12.55 23.14
N GLU A 450 3.70 -13.11 23.85
CA GLU A 450 3.47 -14.55 23.92
C GLU A 450 3.01 -15.11 22.58
N ILE A 451 2.17 -14.36 21.84
CA ILE A 451 1.68 -14.74 20.51
C ILE A 451 2.83 -14.66 19.51
N LEU A 452 3.62 -13.57 19.53
CA LEU A 452 4.76 -13.39 18.64
C LEU A 452 5.81 -14.49 18.85
N GLU A 453 6.11 -14.85 20.10
CA GLU A 453 7.07 -15.91 20.41
C GLU A 453 6.59 -17.29 19.94
N ALA A 454 5.33 -17.65 20.22
CA ALA A 454 4.75 -18.91 19.76
C ALA A 454 4.77 -19.01 18.23
N ASN A 455 4.40 -17.95 17.53
CA ASN A 455 4.40 -17.88 16.07
C ASN A 455 5.83 -17.90 15.48
N SER A 456 6.77 -17.19 16.10
CA SER A 456 8.20 -17.24 15.78
C SER A 456 8.73 -18.68 15.84
N GLN A 457 8.39 -19.43 16.90
CA GLN A 457 8.80 -20.83 17.04
C GLN A 457 8.22 -21.71 15.92
N LEU A 458 6.94 -21.53 15.57
CA LEU A 458 6.30 -22.26 14.46
C LEU A 458 6.99 -21.98 13.13
N VAL A 459 7.26 -20.71 12.83
CA VAL A 459 7.94 -20.29 11.60
C VAL A 459 9.36 -20.86 11.54
N ARG A 460 10.10 -20.80 12.65
CA ARG A 460 11.45 -21.38 12.76
C ARG A 460 11.43 -22.89 12.53
N LEU A 461 10.45 -23.59 13.08
CA LEU A 461 10.28 -25.03 12.87
C LEU A 461 9.99 -25.34 11.39
N GLU A 462 9.11 -24.57 10.75
CA GLU A 462 8.78 -24.76 9.34
C GLU A 462 10.01 -24.54 8.43
N ILE A 463 10.79 -23.48 8.67
CA ILE A 463 12.04 -23.24 7.95
C ILE A 463 13.00 -24.43 8.11
N LYS A 464 13.19 -24.91 9.35
CA LYS A 464 14.05 -26.06 9.65
C LYS A 464 13.60 -27.31 8.90
N LEU A 465 12.32 -27.66 9.00
CA LEU A 465 11.75 -28.84 8.34
C LEU A 465 11.86 -28.74 6.82
N ARG A 466 11.57 -27.57 6.24
CA ARG A 466 11.70 -27.36 4.80
C ARG A 466 13.14 -27.50 4.33
N CYS A 467 14.10 -26.88 5.04
CA CYS A 467 15.52 -26.98 4.72
C CYS A 467 16.04 -28.42 4.83
N MET A 468 15.60 -29.20 5.83
CA MET A 468 16.00 -30.60 5.98
C MET A 468 15.43 -31.51 4.88
N ARG A 469 14.23 -31.19 4.36
CA ARG A 469 13.59 -31.99 3.30
C ARG A 469 14.11 -31.70 1.90
N MET A 470 14.42 -30.43 1.62
CA MET A 470 14.67 -29.97 0.26
C MET A 470 16.15 -29.76 -0.08
N LEU A 471 17.00 -29.56 0.92
CA LEU A 471 18.39 -29.17 0.71
C LEU A 471 19.36 -30.25 1.17
N SER A 472 20.60 -30.19 0.66
CA SER A 472 21.64 -31.07 1.17
C SER A 472 21.97 -30.74 2.63
N PRO A 473 22.42 -31.72 3.45
CA PRO A 473 22.81 -31.46 4.84
C PRO A 473 23.81 -30.30 5.00
N LYS A 474 24.67 -30.12 3.98
CA LYS A 474 25.64 -29.03 3.84
C LYS A 474 24.97 -27.65 3.75
N GLU A 475 23.97 -27.51 2.90
CA GLU A 475 23.20 -26.28 2.72
C GLU A 475 22.27 -26.01 3.90
N THR A 476 21.60 -27.05 4.40
CA THR A 476 20.78 -26.97 5.62
C THR A 476 21.61 -26.44 6.79
N ALA A 477 22.81 -26.97 7.00
CA ALA A 477 23.69 -26.51 8.08
C ALA A 477 24.14 -25.05 7.89
N ARG A 478 24.46 -24.65 6.65
CA ARG A 478 24.80 -23.26 6.32
C ARG A 478 23.65 -22.31 6.65
N ILE A 479 22.42 -22.66 6.27
CA ILE A 479 21.23 -21.82 6.48
C ILE A 479 20.87 -21.73 7.97
N LEU A 480 20.86 -22.85 8.69
CA LEU A 480 20.39 -22.90 10.07
C LEU A 480 21.42 -22.44 11.10
N TYR A 481 22.71 -22.59 10.82
CA TYR A 481 23.78 -22.34 11.78
C TYR A 481 24.82 -21.31 11.31
N GLY A 482 24.69 -20.75 10.10
CA GLY A 482 25.58 -19.70 9.60
C GLY A 482 27.04 -20.13 9.38
N ARG A 483 27.36 -21.43 9.48
CA ARG A 483 28.74 -21.90 9.30
C ARG A 483 29.08 -22.05 7.82
N ASN A 484 30.12 -21.33 7.39
CA ASN A 484 30.85 -21.70 6.19
C ASN A 484 31.57 -23.04 6.41
N LEU A 485 31.54 -23.92 5.42
CA LEU A 485 32.06 -25.29 5.52
C LEU A 485 33.56 -25.41 5.71
N LYS A 486 34.28 -24.29 5.76
CA LYS A 486 35.69 -24.27 6.09
C LYS A 486 35.96 -24.21 7.60
N GLY A 487 34.94 -24.10 8.44
CA GLY A 487 35.12 -23.96 9.89
C GLY A 487 35.73 -22.63 10.32
N GLU A 488 36.09 -21.77 9.37
CA GLU A 488 36.45 -20.39 9.66
C GLU A 488 35.17 -19.64 10.03
N PRO A 489 35.12 -18.97 11.21
CA PRO A 489 34.08 -17.99 11.47
C PRO A 489 34.06 -17.00 10.30
N LEU A 490 32.87 -16.54 9.91
CA LEU A 490 32.75 -15.39 9.00
C LEU A 490 33.65 -14.30 9.57
N ALA A 491 34.82 -14.13 8.95
CA ALA A 491 35.81 -13.19 9.41
C ALA A 491 35.14 -11.84 9.47
N ASP A 492 35.03 -11.37 10.70
CA ASP A 492 34.60 -10.06 11.10
C ASP A 492 35.22 -9.05 10.13
N ARG A 493 34.42 -8.48 9.24
CA ARG A 493 34.88 -7.38 8.37
C ARG A 493 34.97 -6.13 9.23
N GLY A 494 35.98 -6.07 10.10
CA GLY A 494 36.61 -4.85 10.60
C GLY A 494 35.73 -3.71 11.13
N GLU A 495 34.47 -3.96 11.50
CA GLU A 495 33.68 -3.03 12.28
C GLU A 495 33.59 -3.62 13.68
N GLU A 496 34.33 -3.02 14.61
CA GLU A 496 34.26 -3.29 16.05
C GLU A 496 32.86 -2.98 16.58
N VAL A 497 31.90 -3.86 16.29
CA VAL A 497 30.65 -3.91 17.03
C VAL A 497 30.95 -4.76 18.25
N GLY A 498 31.12 -4.10 19.40
CA GLY A 498 31.42 -4.76 20.67
C GLY A 498 30.40 -5.85 20.99
N TYR A 499 30.74 -7.10 20.67
CA TYR A 499 30.01 -8.26 21.14
C TYR A 499 30.26 -8.41 22.64
N CYS A 500 29.19 -8.41 23.42
CA CYS A 500 29.23 -8.87 24.80
C CYS A 500 29.81 -10.29 24.83
N THR A 501 30.97 -10.44 25.47
CA THR A 501 31.64 -11.73 25.67
C THR A 501 30.73 -12.68 26.43
N HIS A 502 30.63 -13.89 25.90
CA HIS A 502 29.60 -14.88 26.18
C HIS A 502 29.96 -15.80 27.38
N ASP A 503 30.48 -15.25 28.47
CA ASP A 503 30.98 -16.06 29.60
C ASP A 503 30.00 -16.27 30.76
N ASP A 504 28.78 -15.73 30.72
CA ASP A 504 27.80 -15.86 31.82
C ASP A 504 26.44 -16.45 31.38
N LEU A 505 26.42 -17.69 30.85
CA LEU A 505 25.18 -18.48 30.75
C LEU A 505 25.33 -19.85 31.45
N PRO A 506 24.58 -20.12 32.52
CA PRO A 506 24.68 -21.36 33.28
C PRO A 506 23.63 -22.38 32.82
N PHE A 507 23.70 -22.93 31.60
CA PHE A 507 22.92 -24.14 31.26
C PHE A 507 23.62 -24.98 30.20
N GLY A 508 24.30 -26.04 30.65
CA GLY A 508 24.85 -27.07 29.80
C GLY A 508 23.74 -28.03 29.33
N TYR A 509 23.38 -27.95 28.06
CA TYR A 509 22.74 -29.06 27.35
C TYR A 509 23.79 -29.70 26.44
N ARG A 510 24.18 -30.94 26.76
CA ARG A 510 25.04 -31.75 25.89
C ARG A 510 24.20 -32.37 24.77
N PRO A 511 24.65 -32.32 23.51
CA PRO A 511 23.95 -32.95 22.38
C PRO A 511 23.88 -34.50 22.40
N SER A 512 24.23 -35.16 23.51
CA SER A 512 24.25 -36.63 23.63
C SER A 512 22.89 -37.23 23.98
N ASP A 513 21.93 -36.42 24.43
CA ASP A 513 20.70 -36.92 25.08
C ASP A 513 19.49 -37.00 24.12
N LEU A 514 19.73 -36.97 22.80
CA LEU A 514 18.72 -37.18 21.77
C LEU A 514 19.21 -38.19 20.74
N LEU A 515 19.21 -39.46 21.15
CA LEU A 515 19.15 -40.63 20.27
C LEU A 515 18.14 -41.63 20.83
#